data_AF-A0A6P6BW34-F1
#
_entry.id   AF-A0A6P6BW34-F1
#
_cell.length_a   1.000
_cell.length_b   1.000
_cell.length_c   1.000
_cell.angle_alpha   90.00
_cell.angle_beta   90.00
_cell.angle_gamma   90.00
#
_symmetry.space_group_name_H-M   'P 1'
#
loop_
_entity.id
_entity.type
_entity.pdbx_description
1 polymer ?
#
loop_
_entity_poly.entity_id
_entity_poly.type
_entity_poly.pdbx_seq_one_letter_code
_entity_poly.pdbx_strand_id
1 'polypeptide(L)'
;MLLQLHMSTLKERDQYHSELQEIQRTSTPRPDWAKCEDVVAGGPDRWHMLAEGKNSDQLVDVLLEEIGVGLLQEKDFFPGLGYEESIPPFLRFEGVVENKKPTKKDVINLLKDAWKERLAEEQKEKFQDFFLNFLERRFGPADAMAWAYTIFENIKLFRSNEVMSQFYAVLMGKWNESVYIKQKETVTQLLKEMTNVDSQNEGLLTMEQLSTVLKSTFPFKKEEKIQELMEAGGWHPSSSNADLLNYHSLFAEDEEGQSRPFVQQLWEQYLDEKDDYLQELKQELGLELREKVTLPKVREALMTIDPKLDKQTLNSYLSQAFQLPVTELPEEAEEKTEDIVIQLQTALERLQMADIRRMGPREQEPVS
;
A
#
# COMPACT_ATOMS: atom_id res chain seq x y z
N MET A 1 3.42 33.90 42.76
CA MET A 1 4.35 34.37 41.71
C MET A 1 4.85 33.23 40.83
N LEU A 2 5.54 32.21 41.36
CA LEU A 2 6.15 31.14 40.52
C LEU A 2 5.15 30.36 39.65
N LEU A 3 3.99 30.01 40.23
CA LEU A 3 2.89 29.31 39.54
C LEU A 3 2.28 30.15 38.40
N GLN A 4 2.24 31.46 38.59
CA GLN A 4 1.69 32.41 37.62
C GLN A 4 2.66 32.59 36.45
N LEU A 5 3.97 32.60 36.75
CA LEU A 5 5.04 32.63 35.75
C LEU A 5 5.06 31.33 34.92
N HIS A 6 4.90 30.17 35.56
CA HIS A 6 4.84 28.89 34.86
C HIS A 6 3.65 28.80 33.90
N MET A 7 2.48 29.28 34.34
CA MET A 7 1.28 29.32 33.50
C MET A 7 1.41 30.30 32.33
N SER A 8 2.06 31.45 32.50
CA SER A 8 2.33 32.36 31.39
C SER A 8 3.31 31.75 30.37
N THR A 9 4.36 31.08 30.84
CA THR A 9 5.35 30.44 29.96
C THR A 9 4.76 29.27 29.17
N LEU A 10 3.87 28.47 29.78
CA LEU A 10 3.15 27.41 29.06
C LEU A 10 2.25 27.98 27.97
N LYS A 11 1.53 29.07 28.28
CA LYS A 11 0.65 29.73 27.32
C LYS A 11 1.42 30.34 26.14
N GLU A 12 2.56 30.97 26.41
CA GLU A 12 3.45 31.49 25.37
C GLU A 12 4.03 30.37 24.52
N ARG A 13 4.47 29.26 25.12
CA ARG A 13 4.95 28.08 24.39
C ARG A 13 3.87 27.53 23.45
N ASP A 14 2.65 27.37 23.95
CA ASP A 14 1.55 26.80 23.17
C ASP A 14 1.16 27.75 22.03
N GLN A 15 1.15 29.06 22.29
CA GLN A 15 0.93 30.08 21.27
C GLN A 15 2.02 30.07 20.19
N TYR A 16 3.30 30.04 20.58
CA TYR A 16 4.39 29.96 19.62
C TYR A 16 4.36 28.65 18.84
N HIS A 17 3.96 27.54 19.44
CA HIS A 17 3.82 26.27 18.74
C HIS A 17 2.71 26.33 17.67
N SER A 18 1.56 26.93 18.00
CA SER A 18 0.48 27.17 17.05
C SER A 18 0.89 28.12 15.92
N GLU A 19 1.55 29.23 16.23
CA GLU A 19 2.05 30.19 15.24
C GLU A 19 3.10 29.55 14.31
N LEU A 20 3.98 28.70 14.85
CA LEU A 20 5.02 28.01 14.06
C LEU A 20 4.40 26.94 13.14
N GLN A 21 3.37 26.22 13.60
CA GLN A 21 2.57 25.35 12.73
C GLN A 21 1.86 26.14 11.63
N GLU A 22 1.31 27.31 11.94
CA GLU A 22 0.60 28.15 10.96
C GLU A 22 1.56 28.77 9.93
N ILE A 23 2.73 29.23 10.36
CA ILE A 23 3.82 29.69 9.48
C ILE A 23 4.30 28.53 8.60
N GLN A 24 4.50 27.33 9.13
CA GLN A 24 4.87 26.16 8.33
C GLN A 24 3.79 25.81 7.29
N ARG A 25 2.50 25.96 7.63
CA ARG A 25 1.38 25.76 6.69
C ARG A 25 1.28 26.83 5.60
N THR A 26 1.80 28.03 5.83
CA THR A 26 1.63 29.21 4.96
C THR A 26 2.91 29.64 4.22
N SER A 27 4.08 29.15 4.61
CA SER A 27 5.39 29.62 4.10
C SER A 27 5.78 29.08 2.72
N THR A 28 5.13 28.04 2.21
CA THR A 28 5.31 27.61 0.82
C THR A 28 4.12 28.10 -0.01
N PRO A 29 4.29 29.03 -0.98
CA PRO A 29 3.21 29.42 -1.86
C PRO A 29 2.71 28.17 -2.59
N ARG A 30 1.45 27.79 -2.33
CA ARG A 30 0.85 26.64 -2.99
C ARG A 30 0.77 26.91 -4.49
N PRO A 31 1.04 25.91 -5.35
CA PRO A 31 0.84 26.05 -6.77
C PRO A 31 -0.59 26.50 -7.07
N ASP A 32 -0.73 27.41 -8.02
CA ASP A 32 -2.03 27.79 -8.56
C ASP A 32 -2.48 26.74 -9.57
N TRP A 33 -3.26 25.77 -9.07
CA TRP A 33 -3.71 24.61 -9.84
C TRP A 33 -4.70 24.94 -10.95
N ALA A 34 -5.34 26.11 -10.92
CA ALA A 34 -6.23 26.55 -12.01
C ALA A 34 -5.47 26.68 -13.34
N LYS A 35 -4.16 26.94 -13.30
CA LYS A 35 -3.30 27.01 -14.50
C LYS A 35 -3.21 25.69 -15.27
N CYS A 36 -3.53 24.57 -14.64
CA CYS A 36 -3.48 23.26 -15.29
C CYS A 36 -4.69 23.04 -16.21
N GLU A 37 -5.80 23.76 -16.01
CA GLU A 37 -7.02 23.66 -16.84
C GLU A 37 -6.75 23.95 -18.33
N ASP A 38 -5.83 24.88 -18.61
CA ASP A 38 -5.48 25.31 -19.96
C ASP A 38 -4.38 24.47 -20.63
N VAL A 39 -3.63 23.69 -19.84
CA VAL A 39 -2.42 22.99 -20.30
C VAL A 39 -2.63 21.48 -20.39
N VAL A 40 -3.44 20.92 -19.50
CA VAL A 40 -3.74 19.49 -19.49
C VAL A 40 -4.65 19.15 -20.68
N ALA A 41 -4.25 18.13 -21.44
CA ALA A 41 -5.03 17.65 -22.57
C ALA A 41 -6.44 17.24 -22.10
N GLY A 42 -7.47 17.64 -22.85
CA GLY A 42 -8.88 17.43 -22.48
C GLY A 42 -9.54 18.59 -21.74
N GLY A 43 -8.79 19.65 -21.42
CA GLY A 43 -9.33 20.92 -20.94
C GLY A 43 -9.81 20.92 -19.49
N PRO A 44 -10.56 21.96 -19.08
CA PRO A 44 -10.93 22.18 -17.68
C PRO A 44 -11.75 21.04 -17.07
N ASP A 45 -12.69 20.46 -17.81
CA ASP A 45 -13.54 19.37 -17.33
C ASP A 45 -12.72 18.13 -16.93
N ARG A 46 -11.72 17.78 -17.76
CA ARG A 46 -10.82 16.66 -17.46
C ARG A 46 -9.92 16.98 -16.27
N TRP A 47 -9.40 18.21 -16.18
CA TRP A 47 -8.61 18.61 -15.01
C TRP A 47 -9.42 18.56 -13.71
N HIS A 48 -10.67 19.05 -13.72
CA HIS A 48 -11.54 18.97 -12.54
C HIS A 48 -11.79 17.53 -12.10
N MET A 49 -12.05 16.63 -13.05
CA MET A 49 -12.21 15.20 -12.77
C MET A 49 -10.93 14.61 -12.16
N LEU A 50 -9.75 14.96 -12.71
CA LEU A 50 -8.46 14.50 -12.19
C LEU A 50 -8.11 15.11 -10.83
N ALA A 51 -8.53 16.34 -10.56
CA ALA A 51 -8.19 17.08 -9.35
C ALA A 51 -9.15 16.82 -8.19
N GLU A 52 -10.33 16.27 -8.45
CA GLU A 52 -11.36 16.03 -7.45
C GLU A 52 -10.83 15.19 -6.28
N GLY A 53 -11.07 15.68 -5.06
CA GLY A 53 -10.69 15.02 -3.81
C GLY A 53 -9.18 14.99 -3.52
N LYS A 54 -8.32 15.53 -4.38
CA LYS A 54 -6.86 15.45 -4.22
C LYS A 54 -6.28 16.64 -3.47
N ASN A 55 -5.29 16.37 -2.64
CA ASN A 55 -4.47 17.40 -2.00
C ASN A 55 -3.36 17.91 -2.95
N SER A 56 -2.68 18.99 -2.57
CA SER A 56 -1.68 19.62 -3.44
C SER A 56 -0.49 18.73 -3.79
N ASP A 57 -0.13 17.76 -2.95
CA ASP A 57 0.97 16.82 -3.22
C ASP A 57 0.52 15.78 -4.26
N GLN A 58 -0.67 15.21 -4.07
CA GLN A 58 -1.30 14.30 -5.04
C GLN A 58 -1.54 14.94 -6.41
N LEU A 59 -1.82 16.25 -6.47
CA LEU A 59 -1.95 16.99 -7.73
C LEU A 59 -0.62 17.13 -8.48
N VAL A 60 0.52 17.14 -7.78
CA VAL A 60 1.85 17.09 -8.42
C VAL A 60 2.02 15.75 -9.14
N ASP A 61 1.66 14.64 -8.49
CA ASP A 61 1.75 13.31 -9.10
C ASP A 61 0.89 13.21 -10.37
N VAL A 62 -0.37 13.70 -10.31
CA VAL A 62 -1.25 13.77 -11.48
C VAL A 62 -0.62 14.57 -12.61
N LEU A 63 -0.04 15.74 -12.33
CA LEU A 63 0.58 16.56 -13.36
C LEU A 63 1.83 15.89 -13.96
N LEU A 64 2.66 15.24 -13.13
CA LEU A 64 3.83 14.50 -13.60
C LEU A 64 3.43 13.32 -14.50
N GLU A 65 2.33 12.65 -14.17
CA GLU A 65 1.75 11.61 -15.02
C GLU A 65 1.32 12.17 -16.37
N GLU A 66 0.53 13.25 -16.38
CA GLU A 66 0.06 13.89 -17.62
C GLU A 66 1.21 14.32 -18.55
N ILE A 67 2.25 14.94 -18.00
CA ILE A 67 3.44 15.33 -18.76
C ILE A 67 4.17 14.08 -19.27
N GLY A 68 4.36 13.08 -18.41
CA GLY A 68 5.08 11.87 -18.76
C GLY A 68 4.37 11.02 -19.80
N VAL A 69 3.03 11.06 -19.89
CA VAL A 69 2.28 10.36 -20.94
C VAL A 69 2.66 10.87 -22.32
N GLY A 70 2.70 12.19 -22.51
CA GLY A 70 3.11 12.78 -23.78
C GLY A 70 4.53 12.37 -24.17
N LEU A 71 5.47 12.48 -23.22
CA LEU A 71 6.87 12.08 -23.44
C LEU A 71 7.02 10.59 -23.75
N LEU A 72 6.24 9.73 -23.09
CA LEU A 72 6.25 8.29 -23.32
C LEU A 72 5.69 7.94 -24.71
N GLN A 73 4.65 8.64 -25.17
CA GLN A 73 4.09 8.46 -26.51
C GLN A 73 5.02 8.92 -27.62
N GLU A 74 5.80 9.99 -27.40
CA GLU A 74 6.79 10.49 -28.37
C GLU A 74 8.02 9.58 -28.50
N LYS A 75 8.29 8.74 -27.49
CA LYS A 75 9.46 7.86 -27.47
C LYS A 75 9.21 6.58 -28.23
N ASP A 76 9.86 6.40 -29.38
CA ASP A 76 9.73 5.19 -30.21
C ASP A 76 10.55 4.00 -29.69
N PHE A 77 11.66 4.27 -29.00
CA PHE A 77 12.58 3.23 -28.53
C PHE A 77 13.10 3.53 -27.12
N PHE A 78 13.30 2.49 -26.33
CA PHE A 78 14.01 2.54 -25.07
C PHE A 78 15.43 2.00 -25.23
N PRO A 79 16.44 2.65 -24.61
CA PRO A 79 17.77 2.06 -24.51
C PRO A 79 17.74 0.89 -23.52
N GLY A 80 18.37 -0.23 -23.90
CA GLY A 80 18.60 -1.34 -23.00
C GLY A 80 19.50 -0.93 -21.83
N LEU A 81 19.25 -1.50 -20.66
CA LEU A 81 19.96 -1.19 -19.42
C LEU A 81 21.26 -2.00 -19.28
N GLY A 82 21.43 -3.08 -20.05
CA GLY A 82 22.57 -4.01 -19.95
C GLY A 82 22.29 -5.23 -19.07
N TYR A 83 23.36 -5.94 -18.68
CA TYR A 83 23.30 -7.23 -17.98
C TYR A 83 23.89 -7.21 -16.56
N GLU A 84 24.04 -6.02 -15.97
CA GLU A 84 24.53 -5.89 -14.60
C GLU A 84 23.61 -6.61 -13.60
N GLU A 85 24.18 -7.08 -12.50
CA GLU A 85 23.43 -7.80 -11.45
C GLU A 85 22.39 -6.90 -10.77
N SER A 86 22.68 -5.59 -10.70
CA SER A 86 21.78 -4.54 -10.21
C SER A 86 20.50 -4.38 -11.05
N ILE A 87 20.52 -4.83 -12.31
CA ILE A 87 19.40 -4.72 -13.23
C ILE A 87 18.50 -5.94 -13.05
N PRO A 88 17.18 -5.76 -12.87
CA PRO A 88 16.24 -6.87 -12.78
C PRO A 88 16.27 -7.76 -14.04
N PRO A 89 16.14 -9.10 -13.92
CA PRO A 89 16.22 -10.02 -15.06
C PRO A 89 15.29 -9.67 -16.23
N PHE A 90 14.06 -9.22 -15.93
CA PHE A 90 13.08 -8.82 -16.94
C PHE A 90 13.45 -7.55 -17.74
N LEU A 91 14.52 -6.84 -17.36
CA LEU A 91 15.06 -5.69 -18.09
C LEU A 91 16.48 -5.94 -18.62
N ARG A 92 17.07 -7.12 -18.39
CA ARG A 92 18.45 -7.39 -18.82
C ARG A 92 18.52 -7.55 -20.33
N PHE A 93 18.89 -6.48 -21.01
CA PHE A 93 18.95 -6.41 -22.47
C PHE A 93 19.97 -5.36 -22.92
N GLU A 94 20.68 -5.67 -24.00
CA GLU A 94 21.60 -4.75 -24.66
C GLU A 94 21.07 -4.33 -26.02
N GLY A 95 21.20 -3.04 -26.35
CA GLY A 95 20.72 -2.45 -27.60
C GLY A 95 19.52 -1.53 -27.38
N VAL A 96 18.59 -1.53 -28.33
CA VAL A 96 17.37 -0.71 -28.28
C VAL A 96 16.15 -1.61 -28.39
N VAL A 97 15.10 -1.27 -27.65
CA VAL A 97 13.82 -1.97 -27.70
C VAL A 97 12.72 -1.02 -28.13
N GLU A 98 11.82 -1.50 -28.97
CA GLU A 98 10.68 -0.72 -29.44
C GLU A 98 9.71 -0.43 -28.29
N ASN A 99 9.23 0.80 -28.20
CA ASN A 99 8.09 1.15 -27.34
C ASN A 99 6.80 0.72 -28.04
N LYS A 100 6.07 -0.21 -27.42
CA LYS A 100 4.82 -0.75 -28.00
C LYS A 100 3.62 0.20 -27.90
N LYS A 101 3.76 1.31 -27.16
CA LYS A 101 2.75 2.38 -27.01
C LYS A 101 1.31 1.88 -26.72
N PRO A 102 1.11 1.00 -25.72
CA PRO A 102 -0.21 0.56 -25.31
C PRO A 102 -1.02 1.72 -24.72
N THR A 103 -2.35 1.61 -24.71
CA THR A 103 -3.18 2.51 -23.90
C THR A 103 -3.06 2.15 -22.42
N LYS A 104 -3.40 3.08 -21.52
CA LYS A 104 -3.44 2.83 -20.07
C LYS A 104 -4.28 1.58 -19.75
N LYS A 105 -5.43 1.44 -20.40
CA LYS A 105 -6.36 0.30 -20.27
C LYS A 105 -5.73 -1.03 -20.69
N ASP A 106 -4.96 -1.04 -21.77
CA ASP A 106 -4.26 -2.25 -22.23
C ASP A 106 -3.21 -2.71 -21.22
N VAL A 107 -2.46 -1.76 -20.63
CA VAL A 107 -1.51 -2.04 -19.55
C VAL A 107 -2.25 -2.65 -18.36
N ILE A 108 -3.32 -2.03 -17.88
CA ILE A 108 -4.10 -2.52 -16.72
C ILE A 108 -4.61 -3.94 -16.97
N ASN A 109 -5.20 -4.20 -18.14
CA ASN A 109 -5.71 -5.52 -18.49
C ASN A 109 -4.60 -6.57 -18.52
N LEU A 110 -3.44 -6.21 -19.08
CA LEU A 110 -2.27 -7.09 -19.10
C LEU A 110 -1.78 -7.42 -17.69
N LEU A 111 -1.73 -6.43 -16.78
CA LEU A 111 -1.32 -6.65 -15.39
C LEU A 111 -2.32 -7.52 -14.62
N LYS A 112 -3.63 -7.33 -14.86
CA LYS A 112 -4.68 -8.16 -14.27
C LYS A 112 -4.58 -9.61 -14.75
N ASP A 113 -4.30 -9.82 -16.03
CA ASP A 113 -4.08 -11.15 -16.58
C ASP A 113 -2.83 -11.81 -15.99
N ALA A 114 -1.73 -11.05 -15.85
CA ALA A 114 -0.51 -11.52 -15.20
C ALA A 114 -0.79 -11.96 -13.76
N TRP A 115 -1.53 -11.17 -12.99
CA TRP A 115 -1.93 -11.55 -11.63
C TRP A 115 -2.82 -12.79 -11.61
N LYS A 116 -3.77 -12.90 -12.53
CA LYS A 116 -4.65 -14.06 -12.63
C LYS A 116 -3.86 -15.35 -12.90
N GLU A 117 -2.90 -15.30 -13.80
CA GLU A 117 -2.01 -16.43 -14.10
C GLU A 117 -1.10 -16.73 -12.90
N ARG A 118 -0.54 -15.71 -12.25
CA ARG A 118 0.32 -15.87 -11.07
C ARG A 118 -0.40 -16.54 -9.91
N LEU A 119 -1.65 -16.16 -9.66
CA LEU A 119 -2.45 -16.74 -8.58
C LEU A 119 -2.89 -18.18 -8.86
N ALA A 120 -2.90 -18.60 -10.13
CA ALA A 120 -3.23 -19.97 -10.54
C ALA A 120 -2.00 -20.90 -10.59
N GLU A 121 -0.78 -20.35 -10.48
CA GLU A 121 0.46 -21.11 -10.60
C GLU A 121 0.75 -21.93 -9.33
N GLU A 122 0.95 -23.24 -9.49
CA GLU A 122 1.22 -24.16 -8.39
C GLU A 122 2.68 -24.05 -7.90
N GLN A 123 3.63 -23.86 -8.81
CA GLN A 123 5.06 -23.72 -8.50
C GLN A 123 5.49 -22.26 -8.62
N LYS A 124 5.69 -21.61 -7.48
CA LYS A 124 6.02 -20.19 -7.44
C LYS A 124 7.51 -19.97 -7.72
N GLU A 125 7.83 -19.58 -8.95
CA GLU A 125 9.11 -18.94 -9.26
C GLU A 125 9.18 -17.51 -8.70
N LYS A 126 10.33 -16.84 -8.80
CA LYS A 126 10.44 -15.43 -8.38
C LYS A 126 9.55 -14.58 -9.27
N PHE A 127 8.91 -13.55 -8.70
CA PHE A 127 7.95 -12.72 -9.42
C PHE A 127 8.51 -12.07 -10.69
N GLN A 128 9.78 -11.65 -10.67
CA GLN A 128 10.46 -11.06 -11.84
C GLN A 128 10.64 -12.07 -12.99
N ASP A 129 10.98 -13.32 -12.65
CA ASP A 129 11.15 -14.41 -13.61
C ASP A 129 9.78 -14.81 -14.18
N PHE A 130 8.77 -14.94 -13.30
CA PHE A 130 7.37 -15.13 -13.69
C PHE A 130 6.90 -14.08 -14.68
N PHE A 131 7.15 -12.80 -14.40
CA PHE A 131 6.67 -11.72 -15.27
C PHE A 131 7.30 -11.79 -16.66
N LEU A 132 8.60 -12.07 -16.75
CA LEU A 132 9.26 -12.24 -18.05
C LEU A 132 8.68 -13.45 -18.80
N ASN A 133 8.54 -14.60 -18.12
CA ASN A 133 7.98 -15.81 -18.72
C ASN A 133 6.54 -15.61 -19.19
N PHE A 134 5.73 -14.85 -18.44
CA PHE A 134 4.37 -14.47 -18.82
C PHE A 134 4.37 -13.66 -20.14
N LEU A 135 5.27 -12.68 -20.26
CA LEU A 135 5.40 -11.89 -21.49
C LEU A 135 5.87 -12.73 -22.67
N GLU A 136 6.81 -13.65 -22.46
CA GLU A 136 7.26 -14.59 -23.49
C GLU A 136 6.14 -15.51 -23.96
N ARG A 137 5.32 -16.04 -23.04
CA ARG A 137 4.15 -16.86 -23.40
C ARG A 137 3.12 -16.06 -24.19
N ARG A 138 2.89 -14.80 -23.82
CA ARG A 138 1.82 -13.97 -24.40
C ARG A 138 2.19 -13.32 -25.74
N PHE A 139 3.41 -12.84 -25.88
CA PHE A 139 3.86 -12.05 -27.03
C PHE A 139 4.97 -12.74 -27.84
N GLY A 140 5.49 -13.87 -27.34
CA GLY A 140 6.62 -14.57 -27.94
C GLY A 140 7.97 -13.98 -27.49
N PRO A 141 9.05 -14.77 -27.58
CA PRO A 141 10.38 -14.37 -27.07
C PRO A 141 10.99 -13.18 -27.81
N ALA A 142 10.57 -12.93 -29.05
CA ALA A 142 11.07 -11.80 -29.85
C ALA A 142 10.56 -10.44 -29.34
N ASP A 143 9.32 -10.39 -28.86
CA ASP A 143 8.65 -9.15 -28.44
C ASP A 143 8.57 -8.99 -26.91
N ALA A 144 8.82 -10.06 -26.14
CA ALA A 144 8.70 -10.06 -24.69
C ALA A 144 9.52 -8.93 -24.03
N MET A 145 10.75 -8.71 -24.49
CA MET A 145 11.61 -7.67 -23.93
C MET A 145 11.10 -6.26 -24.24
N ALA A 146 10.61 -6.03 -25.47
CA ALA A 146 10.02 -4.75 -25.84
C ALA A 146 8.78 -4.44 -25.00
N TRP A 147 7.94 -5.45 -24.75
CA TRP A 147 6.82 -5.35 -23.82
C TRP A 147 7.29 -5.14 -22.38
N ALA A 148 8.32 -5.83 -21.91
CA ALA A 148 8.84 -5.67 -20.55
C ALA A 148 9.25 -4.22 -20.26
N TYR A 149 10.02 -3.60 -21.15
CA TYR A 149 10.39 -2.18 -21.06
C TYR A 149 9.19 -1.25 -21.18
N THR A 150 8.31 -1.52 -22.14
CA THR A 150 7.11 -0.69 -22.34
C THR A 150 6.22 -0.69 -21.10
N ILE A 151 5.93 -1.85 -20.53
CA ILE A 151 5.12 -1.97 -19.31
C ILE A 151 5.84 -1.36 -18.13
N PHE A 152 7.15 -1.61 -17.98
CA PHE A 152 7.95 -1.05 -16.89
C PHE A 152 7.91 0.49 -16.86
N GLU A 153 8.08 1.14 -18.01
CA GLU A 153 8.01 2.62 -18.07
C GLU A 153 6.60 3.13 -17.81
N ASN A 154 5.55 2.42 -18.26
CA ASN A 154 4.16 2.78 -17.95
C ASN A 154 3.87 2.69 -16.44
N ILE A 155 4.16 1.56 -15.79
CA ILE A 155 3.83 1.38 -14.36
C ILE A 155 4.69 2.23 -13.43
N LYS A 156 5.89 2.63 -13.88
CA LYS A 156 6.76 3.57 -13.18
C LYS A 156 6.24 5.00 -13.25
N LEU A 157 5.57 5.34 -14.35
CA LEU A 157 4.94 6.64 -14.59
C LEU A 157 3.65 6.81 -13.78
N PHE A 158 2.71 5.88 -13.92
CA PHE A 158 1.37 5.97 -13.31
C PHE A 158 1.33 5.45 -11.87
N ARG A 159 1.81 6.24 -10.94
CA ARG A 159 1.87 5.89 -9.50
C ARG A 159 0.53 6.08 -8.79
N SER A 160 -0.31 6.97 -9.29
CA SER A 160 -1.66 7.21 -8.78
C SER A 160 -2.59 6.02 -9.03
N ASN A 161 -2.32 5.22 -10.07
CA ASN A 161 -3.11 4.05 -10.40
C ASN A 161 -2.73 2.87 -9.49
N GLU A 162 -3.72 2.36 -8.77
CA GLU A 162 -3.52 1.30 -7.78
C GLU A 162 -2.96 0.00 -8.41
N VAL A 163 -3.53 -0.46 -9.52
CA VAL A 163 -3.09 -1.70 -10.18
C VAL A 163 -1.64 -1.58 -10.62
N MET A 164 -1.26 -0.46 -11.24
CA MET A 164 0.11 -0.24 -11.72
C MET A 164 1.11 -0.05 -10.58
N SER A 165 0.77 0.75 -9.57
CA SER A 165 1.67 1.04 -8.46
C SER A 165 1.96 -0.21 -7.61
N GLN A 166 0.95 -1.04 -7.35
CA GLN A 166 1.13 -2.31 -6.64
C GLN A 166 1.96 -3.30 -7.46
N PHE A 167 1.66 -3.44 -8.76
CA PHE A 167 2.43 -4.32 -9.63
C PHE A 167 3.90 -3.89 -9.67
N TYR A 168 4.16 -2.59 -9.79
CA TYR A 168 5.52 -2.03 -9.75
C TYR A 168 6.21 -2.29 -8.41
N ALA A 169 5.51 -2.12 -7.29
CA ALA A 169 6.07 -2.38 -5.96
C ALA A 169 6.51 -3.84 -5.80
N VAL A 170 5.70 -4.79 -6.26
CA VAL A 170 6.06 -6.22 -6.22
C VAL A 170 7.16 -6.55 -7.21
N LEU A 171 7.07 -6.04 -8.44
CA LEU A 171 8.07 -6.28 -9.49
C LEU A 171 9.46 -5.78 -9.08
N MET A 172 9.53 -4.65 -8.38
CA MET A 172 10.77 -4.07 -7.88
C MET A 172 11.21 -4.62 -6.51
N GLY A 173 10.49 -5.61 -5.96
CA GLY A 173 10.81 -6.21 -4.66
C GLY A 173 10.62 -5.25 -3.47
N LYS A 174 9.87 -4.16 -3.64
CA LYS A 174 9.47 -3.27 -2.55
C LYS A 174 8.42 -3.92 -1.67
N TRP A 175 7.54 -4.73 -2.25
CA TRP A 175 6.55 -5.56 -1.56
C TRP A 175 6.63 -7.01 -2.01
N ASN A 176 6.28 -7.92 -1.11
CA ASN A 176 6.05 -9.31 -1.40
C ASN A 176 4.64 -9.49 -1.97
N GLU A 177 4.44 -10.54 -2.77
CA GLU A 177 3.12 -10.90 -3.31
C GLU A 177 2.07 -11.16 -2.21
N SER A 178 2.49 -11.54 -1.01
CA SER A 178 1.59 -11.76 0.14
C SER A 178 0.74 -10.52 0.45
N VAL A 179 1.29 -9.33 0.24
CA VAL A 179 0.61 -8.05 0.47
C VAL A 179 -0.59 -7.92 -0.48
N TYR A 180 -0.39 -8.18 -1.77
CA TYR A 180 -1.45 -8.19 -2.77
C TYR A 180 -2.50 -9.28 -2.52
N ILE A 181 -2.04 -10.49 -2.22
CA ILE A 181 -2.93 -11.63 -1.88
C ILE A 181 -3.80 -11.24 -0.69
N LYS A 182 -3.21 -10.61 0.34
CA LYS A 182 -3.93 -10.22 1.53
C LYS A 182 -5.01 -9.18 1.26
N GLN A 183 -4.72 -8.20 0.41
CA GLN A 183 -5.70 -7.20 0.02
C GLN A 183 -6.92 -7.86 -0.64
N LYS A 184 -6.67 -8.77 -1.60
CA LYS A 184 -7.74 -9.55 -2.26
C LYS A 184 -8.55 -10.41 -1.31
N GLU A 185 -7.90 -11.08 -0.36
CA GLU A 185 -8.58 -11.86 0.67
C GLU A 185 -9.47 -10.97 1.55
N THR A 186 -8.98 -9.79 1.95
CA THR A 186 -9.73 -8.83 2.76
C THR A 186 -10.98 -8.34 2.04
N VAL A 187 -10.86 -7.97 0.76
CA VAL A 187 -12.00 -7.58 -0.07
C VAL A 187 -13.01 -8.73 -0.22
N THR A 188 -12.52 -9.94 -0.48
CA THR A 188 -13.37 -11.14 -0.61
C THR A 188 -14.11 -11.44 0.69
N GLN A 189 -13.43 -11.33 1.83
CA GLN A 189 -14.02 -11.55 3.15
C GLN A 189 -15.07 -10.49 3.48
N LEU A 190 -14.80 -9.21 3.20
CA LEU A 190 -15.79 -8.14 3.39
C LEU A 190 -17.04 -8.37 2.53
N LEU A 191 -16.86 -8.66 1.23
CA LEU A 191 -17.98 -8.97 0.34
C LEU A 191 -18.81 -10.13 0.86
N LYS A 192 -18.16 -11.19 1.33
CA LYS A 192 -18.85 -12.34 1.92
C LYS A 192 -19.65 -11.97 3.17
N GLU A 193 -19.08 -11.19 4.09
CA GLU A 193 -19.80 -10.76 5.30
C GLU A 193 -20.96 -9.82 4.96
N MET A 194 -20.78 -8.91 4.00
CA MET A 194 -21.86 -8.05 3.50
C MET A 194 -23.00 -8.87 2.88
N THR A 195 -22.68 -9.85 2.03
CA THR A 195 -23.68 -10.76 1.44
C THR A 195 -24.38 -11.62 2.49
N ASN A 196 -23.70 -12.03 3.57
CA ASN A 196 -24.33 -12.78 4.66
C ASN A 196 -25.37 -11.94 5.42
N VAL A 197 -25.12 -10.63 5.56
CA VAL A 197 -26.04 -9.70 6.24
C VAL A 197 -27.20 -9.28 5.32
N ASP A 198 -26.96 -9.22 4.00
CA ASP A 198 -27.98 -9.00 2.96
C ASP A 198 -28.86 -10.25 2.77
N SER A 199 -29.74 -10.50 3.75
CA SER A 199 -30.64 -11.66 3.75
C SER A 199 -31.57 -11.77 2.54
N GLN A 200 -31.83 -10.66 1.85
CA GLN A 200 -32.67 -10.62 0.65
C GLN A 200 -31.85 -10.75 -0.65
N ASN A 201 -30.52 -10.70 -0.55
CA ASN A 201 -29.58 -10.75 -1.68
C ASN A 201 -29.93 -9.69 -2.76
N GLU A 202 -30.28 -8.48 -2.30
CA GLU A 202 -30.65 -7.35 -3.15
C GLU A 202 -29.45 -6.47 -3.52
N GLY A 203 -28.27 -6.75 -2.93
CA GLY A 203 -27.09 -5.91 -3.08
C GLY A 203 -27.12 -4.66 -2.20
N LEU A 204 -28.00 -4.61 -1.21
CA LEU A 204 -28.27 -3.43 -0.38
C LEU A 204 -28.03 -3.71 1.10
N LEU A 205 -27.39 -2.76 1.78
CA LEU A 205 -27.22 -2.76 3.23
C LEU A 205 -27.64 -1.42 3.83
N THR A 206 -28.17 -1.45 5.05
CA THR A 206 -28.32 -0.24 5.84
C THR A 206 -26.96 0.23 6.37
N MET A 207 -26.87 1.51 6.75
CA MET A 207 -25.64 2.04 7.37
C MET A 207 -25.30 1.34 8.70
N GLU A 208 -26.30 0.94 9.47
CA GLU A 208 -26.09 0.15 10.69
C GLU A 208 -25.51 -1.24 10.40
N GLN A 209 -26.00 -1.90 9.35
CA GLN A 209 -25.50 -3.19 8.89
C GLN A 209 -24.04 -3.08 8.42
N LEU A 210 -23.72 -2.05 7.61
CA LEU A 210 -22.35 -1.80 7.17
C LEU A 210 -21.41 -1.60 8.36
N SER A 211 -21.80 -0.73 9.31
CA SER A 211 -20.99 -0.48 10.52
C SER A 211 -20.74 -1.76 11.30
N THR A 212 -21.76 -2.61 11.46
CA THR A 212 -21.65 -3.91 12.13
C THR A 212 -20.67 -4.84 11.42
N VAL A 213 -20.74 -4.92 10.08
CA VAL A 213 -19.82 -5.73 9.27
C VAL A 213 -18.38 -5.22 9.38
N LEU A 214 -18.16 -3.91 9.35
CA LEU A 214 -16.81 -3.34 9.47
C LEU A 214 -16.21 -3.63 10.85
N LYS A 215 -16.99 -3.44 11.93
CA LYS A 215 -16.52 -3.70 13.31
C LYS A 215 -16.26 -5.18 13.56
N SER A 216 -17.04 -6.08 12.97
CA SER A 216 -16.82 -7.53 13.10
C SER A 216 -15.62 -8.00 12.29
N THR A 217 -15.41 -7.44 11.09
CA THR A 217 -14.29 -7.80 10.21
C THR A 217 -12.97 -7.21 10.70
N PHE A 218 -13.01 -6.03 11.31
CA PHE A 218 -11.84 -5.30 11.81
C PHE A 218 -11.95 -4.98 13.30
N PRO A 219 -11.88 -5.99 14.19
CA PRO A 219 -12.13 -5.82 15.62
C PRO A 219 -11.08 -4.95 16.34
N PHE A 220 -9.95 -4.65 15.69
CA PHE A 220 -8.85 -3.85 16.26
C PHE A 220 -8.73 -2.45 15.64
N LYS A 221 -9.56 -2.12 14.64
CA LYS A 221 -9.62 -0.77 14.12
C LYS A 221 -10.28 0.16 15.13
N LYS A 222 -9.72 1.35 15.29
CA LYS A 222 -10.32 2.40 16.13
C LYS A 222 -11.63 2.87 15.53
N GLU A 223 -12.53 3.37 16.36
CA GLU A 223 -13.86 3.84 15.91
C GLU A 223 -13.73 4.96 14.86
N GLU A 224 -12.74 5.84 15.00
CA GLU A 224 -12.46 6.89 14.02
C GLU A 224 -12.08 6.30 12.65
N LYS A 225 -11.33 5.20 12.62
CA LYS A 225 -10.95 4.51 11.38
C LYS A 225 -12.13 3.76 10.76
N ILE A 226 -13.02 3.19 11.57
CA ILE A 226 -14.28 2.63 11.08
C ILE A 226 -15.16 3.74 10.48
N GLN A 227 -15.22 4.89 11.13
CA GLN A 227 -15.98 6.05 10.68
C GLN A 227 -15.46 6.62 9.35
N GLU A 228 -14.14 6.73 9.18
CA GLU A 228 -13.53 7.08 7.89
C GLU A 228 -13.93 6.11 6.76
N LEU A 229 -14.00 4.80 7.04
CA LEU A 229 -14.46 3.80 6.06
C LEU A 229 -15.94 3.95 5.73
N MET A 230 -16.77 4.25 6.73
CA MET A 230 -18.19 4.54 6.52
C MET A 230 -18.36 5.76 5.60
N GLU A 231 -17.63 6.83 5.86
CA GLU A 231 -17.64 8.06 5.05
C GLU A 231 -17.16 7.81 3.62
N ALA A 232 -16.07 7.06 3.45
CA ALA A 232 -15.57 6.64 2.14
C ALA A 232 -16.56 5.73 1.39
N GLY A 233 -17.44 5.04 2.12
CA GLY A 233 -18.57 4.27 1.60
C GLY A 233 -19.81 5.09 1.25
N GLY A 234 -19.80 6.41 1.47
CA GLY A 234 -20.91 7.32 1.18
C GLY A 234 -21.81 7.63 2.38
N TRP A 235 -21.39 7.30 3.60
CA TRP A 235 -22.08 7.76 4.81
C TRP A 235 -21.83 9.26 5.05
N HIS A 236 -22.87 9.96 5.49
CA HIS A 236 -22.79 11.35 5.92
C HIS A 236 -23.50 11.54 7.27
N PRO A 237 -23.19 12.60 8.05
CA PRO A 237 -23.90 12.89 9.29
C PRO A 237 -25.42 13.12 9.11
N SER A 238 -25.85 13.46 7.89
CA SER A 238 -27.26 13.58 7.52
C SER A 238 -27.91 12.26 7.08
N SER A 239 -27.13 11.19 6.91
CA SER A 239 -27.64 9.88 6.54
C SER A 239 -28.44 9.27 7.68
N SER A 240 -29.63 8.76 7.38
CA SER A 240 -30.41 7.97 8.31
C SER A 240 -29.80 6.58 8.45
N ASN A 241 -29.92 5.96 9.62
CA ASN A 241 -29.54 4.55 9.81
C ASN A 241 -30.32 3.60 8.89
N ALA A 242 -31.48 4.03 8.37
CA ALA A 242 -32.29 3.28 7.43
C ALA A 242 -31.91 3.51 5.95
N ASP A 243 -30.98 4.43 5.67
CA ASP A 243 -30.53 4.67 4.29
C ASP A 243 -29.85 3.43 3.74
N LEU A 244 -30.20 3.09 2.50
CA LEU A 244 -29.71 1.89 1.82
C LEU A 244 -28.51 2.23 0.95
N LEU A 245 -27.47 1.43 1.09
CA LEU A 245 -26.23 1.50 0.34
C LEU A 245 -26.10 0.28 -0.57
N ASN A 246 -25.79 0.52 -1.85
CA ASN A 246 -25.39 -0.55 -2.76
C ASN A 246 -23.93 -0.97 -2.49
N TYR A 247 -23.73 -2.06 -1.74
CA TYR A 247 -22.39 -2.47 -1.32
C TYR A 247 -21.54 -3.03 -2.47
N HIS A 248 -22.16 -3.56 -3.54
CA HIS A 248 -21.40 -3.98 -4.73
C HIS A 248 -20.68 -2.82 -5.40
N SER A 249 -21.26 -1.62 -5.32
CA SER A 249 -20.67 -0.42 -5.91
C SER A 249 -19.38 0.02 -5.21
N LEU A 250 -19.20 -0.32 -3.92
CA LEU A 250 -18.00 -0.01 -3.15
C LEU A 250 -16.74 -0.68 -3.69
N PHE A 251 -16.89 -1.85 -4.29
CA PHE A 251 -15.79 -2.66 -4.82
C PHE A 251 -15.68 -2.61 -6.34
N ALA A 252 -16.49 -1.75 -6.97
CA ALA A 252 -16.39 -1.52 -8.40
C ALA A 252 -15.09 -0.76 -8.72
N GLU A 253 -14.52 -1.05 -9.87
CA GLU A 253 -13.43 -0.28 -10.45
C GLU A 253 -13.97 0.54 -11.63
N ASP A 254 -13.35 1.67 -11.92
CA ASP A 254 -13.64 2.41 -13.15
C ASP A 254 -13.00 1.76 -14.39
N GLU A 255 -13.16 2.40 -15.56
CA GLU A 255 -12.60 1.88 -16.82
C GLU A 255 -11.07 1.81 -16.83
N GLU A 256 -10.41 2.56 -15.94
CA GLU A 256 -8.96 2.61 -15.75
C GLU A 256 -8.53 1.77 -14.54
N GLY A 257 -9.39 0.87 -14.05
CA GLY A 257 -9.06 -0.03 -12.95
C GLY A 257 -8.80 0.67 -11.62
N GLN A 258 -9.23 1.93 -11.47
CA GLN A 258 -9.13 2.65 -10.21
C GLN A 258 -10.27 2.20 -9.29
N SER A 259 -9.92 1.83 -8.06
CA SER A 259 -10.91 1.46 -7.05
C SER A 259 -11.69 2.67 -6.54
N ARG A 260 -12.90 2.45 -6.01
CA ARG A 260 -13.67 3.50 -5.32
C ARG A 260 -12.97 4.00 -4.05
N PRO A 261 -13.33 5.19 -3.53
CA PRO A 261 -12.75 5.74 -2.29
C PRO A 261 -12.77 4.77 -1.11
N PHE A 262 -13.82 3.95 -0.97
CA PHE A 262 -13.89 2.93 0.08
C PHE A 262 -12.71 1.95 0.08
N VAL A 263 -12.36 1.38 -1.08
CA VAL A 263 -11.24 0.42 -1.21
C VAL A 263 -9.90 1.13 -1.07
N GLN A 264 -9.79 2.36 -1.59
CA GLN A 264 -8.59 3.19 -1.40
C GLN A 264 -8.35 3.46 0.08
N GLN A 265 -9.37 3.90 0.83
CA GLN A 265 -9.30 4.14 2.28
C GLN A 265 -8.93 2.87 3.05
N LEU A 266 -9.49 1.72 2.66
CA LEU A 266 -9.13 0.43 3.26
C LEU A 266 -7.64 0.13 3.10
N TRP A 267 -7.08 0.46 1.93
CA TRP A 267 -5.67 0.24 1.65
C TRP A 267 -4.75 1.23 2.35
N GLU A 268 -5.10 2.51 2.36
CA GLU A 268 -4.39 3.55 3.10
C GLU A 268 -4.30 3.21 4.59
N GLN A 269 -5.44 2.84 5.19
CA GLN A 269 -5.45 2.43 6.60
C GLN A 269 -4.61 1.18 6.87
N TYR A 270 -4.56 0.21 5.94
CA TYR A 270 -3.71 -0.98 6.09
C TYR A 270 -2.22 -0.60 6.13
N LEU A 271 -1.80 0.33 5.26
CA LEU A 271 -0.41 0.79 5.22
C LEU A 271 -0.06 1.56 6.51
N ASP A 272 -0.94 2.46 6.95
CA ASP A 272 -0.77 3.21 8.20
C ASP A 272 -0.64 2.27 9.41
N GLU A 273 -1.54 1.28 9.51
CA GLU A 273 -1.54 0.30 10.61
C GLU A 273 -0.27 -0.56 10.65
N LYS A 274 0.24 -0.92 9.46
CA LYS A 274 1.49 -1.65 9.34
C LYS A 274 2.69 -0.81 9.75
N ASP A 275 2.74 0.45 9.31
CA ASP A 275 3.79 1.39 9.70
C ASP A 275 3.79 1.62 11.21
N ASP A 276 2.61 1.84 11.80
CA ASP A 276 2.42 1.95 13.25
C ASP A 276 2.92 0.71 14.00
N TYR A 277 2.59 -0.49 13.50
CA TYR A 277 3.02 -1.75 14.11
C TYR A 277 4.55 -1.92 14.08
N LEU A 278 5.20 -1.56 12.97
CA LEU A 278 6.66 -1.62 12.89
C LEU A 278 7.35 -0.52 13.70
N GLN A 279 6.74 0.66 13.85
CA GLN A 279 7.23 1.68 14.78
C GLN A 279 7.16 1.20 16.23
N GLU A 280 6.08 0.51 16.60
CA GLU A 280 5.93 -0.09 17.93
C GLU A 280 7.00 -1.16 18.19
N LEU A 281 7.26 -2.04 17.20
CA LEU A 281 8.35 -3.02 17.27
C LEU A 281 9.71 -2.34 17.44
N LYS A 282 9.98 -1.27 16.70
CA LYS A 282 11.22 -0.50 16.83
C LYS A 282 11.36 0.12 18.22
N GLN A 283 10.28 0.66 18.77
CA GLN A 283 10.26 1.25 20.11
C GLN A 283 10.53 0.20 21.19
N GLU A 284 9.89 -0.96 21.09
CA GLU A 284 10.08 -2.08 22.03
C GLU A 284 11.52 -2.60 22.02
N LEU A 285 12.14 -2.67 20.83
CA LEU A 285 13.54 -3.07 20.72
C LEU A 285 14.49 -2.05 21.35
N GLY A 286 14.14 -0.77 21.39
CA GLY A 286 14.94 0.29 22.01
C GLY A 286 16.32 0.49 21.35
N LEU A 287 16.43 0.16 20.05
CA LEU A 287 17.68 0.18 19.29
C LEU A 287 17.65 1.25 18.19
N GLU A 288 18.83 1.80 17.89
CA GLU A 288 19.02 2.69 16.74
C GLU A 288 19.07 1.90 15.42
N LEU A 289 18.67 2.52 14.31
CA LEU A 289 18.54 1.83 13.02
C LEU A 289 19.83 1.17 12.51
N ARG A 290 20.99 1.73 12.89
CA ARG A 290 22.32 1.22 12.51
C ARG A 290 22.81 0.08 13.40
N GLU A 291 22.16 -0.15 14.53
CA GLU A 291 22.54 -1.18 15.48
C GLU A 291 22.12 -2.57 14.99
N LYS A 292 22.74 -3.57 15.61
CA LYS A 292 22.49 -4.97 15.31
C LYS A 292 21.41 -5.52 16.25
N VAL A 293 20.51 -6.33 15.70
CA VAL A 293 19.47 -7.02 16.44
C VAL A 293 19.58 -8.52 16.18
N THR A 294 19.36 -9.32 17.22
CA THR A 294 19.37 -10.79 17.15
C THR A 294 17.95 -11.33 16.99
N LEU A 295 17.84 -12.54 16.44
CA LEU A 295 16.55 -13.19 16.25
C LEU A 295 15.74 -13.35 17.56
N PRO A 296 16.32 -13.80 18.69
CA PRO A 296 15.59 -13.86 19.96
C PRO A 296 15.02 -12.51 20.41
N LYS A 297 15.77 -11.41 20.23
CA LYS A 297 15.29 -10.07 20.59
C LYS A 297 14.09 -9.63 19.76
N VAL A 298 14.11 -9.86 18.44
CA VAL A 298 12.95 -9.56 17.58
C VAL A 298 11.75 -10.42 17.97
N ARG A 299 11.98 -11.71 18.26
CA ARG A 299 10.94 -12.63 18.71
C ARG A 299 10.28 -12.15 20.00
N GLU A 300 11.09 -11.85 21.02
CA GLU A 300 10.62 -11.34 22.31
C GLU A 300 9.83 -10.05 22.13
N ALA A 301 10.37 -9.08 21.38
CA ALA A 301 9.68 -7.81 21.13
C ALA A 301 8.34 -8.00 20.41
N LEU A 302 8.26 -8.87 19.39
CA LEU A 302 7.01 -9.20 18.71
C LEU A 302 5.97 -9.82 19.67
N MET A 303 6.39 -10.73 20.54
CA MET A 303 5.51 -11.35 21.53
C MET A 303 5.08 -10.37 22.64
N THR A 304 5.92 -9.39 22.97
CA THR A 304 5.57 -8.32 23.92
C THR A 304 4.52 -7.38 23.33
N ILE A 305 4.71 -6.89 22.11
CA ILE A 305 3.77 -5.94 21.49
C ILE A 305 2.49 -6.62 20.98
N ASP A 306 2.52 -7.92 20.70
CA ASP A 306 1.38 -8.70 20.23
C ASP A 306 1.31 -10.10 20.88
N PRO A 307 0.83 -10.19 22.13
CA PRO A 307 0.78 -11.46 22.87
C PRO A 307 -0.15 -12.52 22.26
N LYS A 308 -1.04 -12.13 21.34
CA LYS A 308 -1.95 -13.06 20.65
C LYS A 308 -1.38 -13.57 19.32
N LEU A 309 -0.17 -13.15 18.95
CA LEU A 309 0.50 -13.61 17.74
C LEU A 309 0.74 -15.12 17.82
N ASP A 310 0.13 -15.87 16.91
CA ASP A 310 0.30 -17.32 16.88
C ASP A 310 1.70 -17.71 16.38
N LYS A 311 2.16 -18.90 16.76
CA LYS A 311 3.51 -19.40 16.44
C LYS A 311 3.79 -19.44 14.93
N GLN A 312 2.79 -19.71 14.10
CA GLN A 312 2.97 -19.80 12.65
C GLN A 312 3.21 -18.40 12.07
N THR A 313 2.40 -17.41 12.47
CA THR A 313 2.54 -16.02 12.02
C THR A 313 3.85 -15.41 12.54
N LEU A 314 4.19 -15.62 13.82
CA LEU A 314 5.47 -15.19 14.39
C LEU A 314 6.67 -15.73 13.60
N ASN A 315 6.67 -17.03 13.31
CA ASN A 315 7.73 -17.65 12.52
C ASN A 315 7.79 -17.09 11.09
N SER A 316 6.65 -16.78 10.48
CA SER A 316 6.62 -16.11 9.17
C SER A 316 7.31 -14.74 9.21
N TYR A 317 7.03 -13.92 10.23
CA TYR A 317 7.66 -12.61 10.40
C TYR A 317 9.18 -12.74 10.64
N LEU A 318 9.61 -13.68 11.48
CA LEU A 318 11.03 -13.92 11.73
C LEU A 318 11.75 -14.44 10.47
N SER A 319 11.14 -15.38 9.75
CA SER A 319 11.61 -15.86 8.45
C SER A 319 11.84 -14.71 7.48
N GLN A 320 10.90 -13.75 7.41
CA GLN A 320 11.02 -12.58 6.56
C GLN A 320 12.14 -11.64 7.01
N ALA A 321 12.20 -11.26 8.29
CA ALA A 321 13.21 -10.34 8.81
C ALA A 321 14.64 -10.86 8.56
N PHE A 322 14.87 -12.15 8.84
CA PHE A 322 16.19 -12.75 8.79
C PHE A 322 16.53 -13.42 7.45
N GLN A 323 15.55 -13.56 6.54
CA GLN A 323 15.67 -14.30 5.28
C GLN A 323 16.12 -15.76 5.50
N LEU A 324 15.49 -16.41 6.48
CA LEU A 324 15.72 -17.82 6.79
C LEU A 324 14.47 -18.61 6.47
N PRO A 325 14.56 -19.82 5.87
CA PRO A 325 13.41 -20.71 5.73
C PRO A 325 12.75 -20.96 7.09
N VAL A 326 11.42 -21.02 7.13
CA VAL A 326 10.67 -21.29 8.37
C VAL A 326 11.13 -22.60 9.04
N THR A 327 11.54 -23.59 8.25
CA THR A 327 12.07 -24.89 8.73
C THR A 327 13.44 -24.80 9.38
N GLU A 328 14.18 -23.71 9.15
CA GLU A 328 15.51 -23.46 9.69
C GLU A 328 15.48 -22.47 10.86
N LEU A 329 14.29 -21.98 11.24
CA LEU A 329 14.15 -21.11 12.41
C LEU A 329 14.38 -21.93 13.69
N PRO A 330 15.30 -21.51 14.57
CA PRO A 330 15.57 -22.24 15.80
C PRO A 330 14.39 -22.17 16.76
N GLU A 331 14.17 -23.24 17.53
CA GLU A 331 13.17 -23.24 18.61
C GLU A 331 13.59 -22.32 19.78
N GLU A 332 12.62 -21.94 20.62
CA GLU A 332 12.78 -20.95 21.70
C GLU A 332 13.91 -21.25 22.71
N ALA A 333 14.40 -22.50 22.76
CA ALA A 333 15.38 -22.97 23.74
C ALA A 333 16.78 -23.26 23.17
N GLU A 334 17.06 -22.93 21.91
CA GLU A 334 18.39 -23.22 21.32
C GLU A 334 19.42 -22.12 21.60
N GLU A 335 20.47 -22.46 22.35
CA GLU A 335 21.61 -21.58 22.71
C GLU A 335 22.35 -20.98 21.49
N LYS A 336 22.17 -21.53 20.28
CA LYS A 336 22.80 -21.05 19.03
C LYS A 336 22.05 -19.88 18.37
N THR A 337 20.95 -19.43 18.94
CA THR A 337 20.12 -18.34 18.37
C THR A 337 20.76 -16.96 18.46
N GLU A 338 21.72 -16.75 19.35
CA GLU A 338 22.40 -15.47 19.53
C GLU A 338 23.31 -15.09 18.34
N ASP A 339 23.72 -16.06 17.52
CA ASP A 339 24.58 -15.83 16.36
C ASP A 339 23.82 -15.28 15.14
N ILE A 340 22.49 -15.40 15.12
CA ILE A 340 21.67 -14.91 14.01
C ILE A 340 21.40 -13.42 14.23
N VAL A 341 22.22 -12.59 13.57
CA VAL A 341 22.25 -11.14 13.76
C VAL A 341 22.20 -10.38 12.43
N ILE A 342 21.38 -9.33 12.37
CA ILE A 342 21.29 -8.41 11.23
C ILE A 342 21.22 -6.96 11.71
N GLN A 343 21.39 -5.99 10.80
CA GLN A 343 21.11 -4.58 11.12
C GLN A 343 19.61 -4.38 11.29
N LEU A 344 19.22 -3.59 12.29
CA LEU A 344 17.81 -3.31 12.58
C LEU A 344 17.10 -2.69 11.38
N GLN A 345 17.74 -1.74 10.70
CA GLN A 345 17.20 -1.14 9.48
C GLN A 345 16.83 -2.21 8.44
N THR A 346 17.72 -3.16 8.18
CA THR A 346 17.48 -4.24 7.23
C THR A 346 16.35 -5.16 7.68
N ALA A 347 16.24 -5.44 8.98
CA ALA A 347 15.14 -6.24 9.52
C ALA A 347 13.79 -5.55 9.26
N LEU A 348 13.68 -4.27 9.61
CA LEU A 348 12.47 -3.47 9.43
C LEU A 348 12.11 -3.28 7.96
N GLU A 349 13.09 -3.03 7.08
CA GLU A 349 12.86 -2.95 5.64
C GLU A 349 12.30 -4.25 5.06
N ARG A 350 12.85 -5.40 5.48
CA ARG A 350 12.35 -6.71 5.03
C ARG A 350 10.96 -7.00 5.57
N LEU A 351 10.69 -6.64 6.82
CA LEU A 351 9.35 -6.75 7.41
C LEU A 351 8.36 -5.83 6.67
N GLN A 352 8.78 -4.62 6.30
CA GLN A 352 7.99 -3.68 5.51
C GLN A 352 7.64 -4.20 4.11
N MET A 353 8.39 -5.17 3.56
CA MET A 353 8.04 -5.81 2.29
C MET A 353 6.88 -6.81 2.44
N ALA A 354 6.68 -7.43 3.60
CA ALA A 354 5.73 -8.55 3.76
C ALA A 354 4.34 -8.12 4.26
N ASP A 355 3.40 -9.06 4.29
CA ASP A 355 2.12 -8.85 4.99
C ASP A 355 2.37 -8.99 6.49
N ILE A 356 2.38 -7.86 7.20
CA ILE A 356 2.59 -7.78 8.65
C ILE A 356 1.51 -6.92 9.25
N ARG A 357 0.89 -7.46 10.29
CA ARG A 357 -0.21 -6.84 11.01
C ARG A 357 -0.32 -7.37 12.41
N ARG A 358 -1.01 -6.59 13.22
CA ARG A 358 -1.41 -6.92 14.58
C ARG A 358 -2.50 -7.98 14.59
N MET A 359 -2.36 -8.97 15.47
CA MET A 359 -3.27 -10.11 15.64
C MET A 359 -4.10 -10.02 16.92
N GLY A 360 -3.69 -9.23 17.90
CA GLY A 360 -4.42 -8.97 19.14
C GLY A 360 -4.60 -7.49 19.50
N PRO A 361 -5.48 -7.18 20.46
CA PRO A 361 -5.65 -5.81 20.94
C PRO A 361 -4.35 -5.31 21.60
N ARG A 362 -4.09 -4.00 21.54
CA ARG A 362 -3.03 -3.38 22.33
C ARG A 362 -3.38 -3.50 23.82
N GLU A 363 -2.51 -4.07 24.65
CA GLU A 363 -2.76 -4.23 26.10
C GLU A 363 -2.70 -2.90 26.90
N GLN A 364 -2.74 -1.73 26.24
CA GLN A 364 -2.56 -0.42 26.89
C GLN A 364 -3.57 0.67 26.52
N GLU A 365 -4.76 0.36 26.00
CA GLU A 365 -5.85 1.34 26.04
C GLU A 365 -6.78 0.99 27.21
N PRO A 366 -6.68 1.68 28.38
CA PRO A 366 -7.70 1.56 29.40
C PRO A 366 -9.01 2.02 28.78
N VAL A 367 -9.99 1.12 28.80
CA VAL A 367 -11.38 1.42 28.46
C VAL A 367 -11.79 2.62 29.33
N SER A 368 -11.92 3.79 28.70
CA SER A 368 -12.42 5.00 29.37
C SER A 368 -13.93 5.08 29.27
#